data_AF-A0A831T2C6-F1
#
_entry.id   AF-A0A831T2C6-F1
#
_cell.length_a   1.000
_cell.length_b   1.000
_cell.length_c   1.000
_cell.angle_alpha   90.00
_cell.angle_beta   90.00
_cell.angle_gamma   90.00
#
_symmetry.space_group_name_H-M   'P 1'
#
loop_
_entity.id
_entity.type
_entity.pdbx_description
1 polymer ?
#
loop_
_entity_poly.entity_id
_entity_poly.type
_entity_poly.pdbx_seq_one_letter_code
_entity_poly.pdbx_strand_id
1 'polypeptide(L)' 'MPRTKVRTFSATDRDMNMLEAVAKYHGFSKSATITSLIRKEFWRIFPAGTDKVKPDKGAKVEATGSKAVSRDEAAGRH' A
#
# COMPACT_ATOMS: atom_id res chain seq x y z
N MET A 1 17.90 -4.12 2.17
CA MET A 1 16.59 -3.87 1.51
C MET A 1 15.59 -4.89 2.05
N PRO A 2 14.40 -4.48 2.54
CA PRO A 2 13.39 -5.44 2.96
C PRO A 2 13.02 -6.34 1.78
N ARG A 3 12.94 -7.66 1.99
CA ARG A 3 12.56 -8.59 0.93
C ARG A 3 11.11 -8.31 0.52
N THR A 4 10.90 -8.08 -0.77
CA THR A 4 9.54 -7.93 -1.31
C THR A 4 8.82 -9.27 -1.21
N LYS A 5 7.66 -9.29 -0.53
CA LYS A 5 6.82 -10.48 -0.42
C LYS A 5 5.85 -10.53 -1.59
N VAL A 6 5.87 -11.64 -2.35
CA VAL A 6 4.87 -11.89 -3.40
C VAL A 6 3.52 -12.09 -2.74
N ARG A 7 2.51 -11.39 -3.25
CA ARG A 7 1.11 -11.48 -2.82
C ARG A 7 0.24 -11.66 -4.05
N THR A 8 -0.75 -12.54 -3.94
CA THR A 8 -1.79 -12.72 -4.96
C THR A 8 -3.00 -11.88 -4.60
N PHE A 9 -3.70 -11.36 -5.61
CA PHE A 9 -5.02 -10.77 -5.45
C PHE A 9 -5.95 -11.42 -6.48
N SER A 10 -7.20 -11.59 -6.11
CA SER A 10 -8.24 -12.07 -7.01
C SER A 10 -8.96 -10.87 -7.60
N ALA A 11 -9.30 -10.96 -8.87
CA ALA A 11 -10.02 -9.93 -9.61
C ALA A 11 -10.83 -10.58 -10.73
N THR A 12 -11.91 -9.93 -11.15
CA THR A 12 -12.63 -10.36 -12.35
C THR A 12 -11.81 -10.02 -13.60
N ASP A 13 -12.11 -10.66 -14.73
CA ASP A 13 -11.47 -10.31 -16.01
C ASP A 13 -11.70 -8.84 -16.38
N ARG A 14 -12.87 -8.29 -16.03
CA ARG A 14 -13.18 -6.88 -16.21
C ARG A 14 -12.24 -6.00 -15.40
N ASP A 15 -12.06 -6.29 -14.12
CA ASP A 15 -11.18 -5.51 -13.24
C ASP A 15 -9.71 -5.60 -13.71
N MET A 16 -9.30 -6.77 -14.20
CA MET A 16 -7.96 -6.96 -14.78
C MET A 16 -7.75 -6.12 -16.04
N ASN A 17 -8.74 -6.06 -16.93
CA ASN A 17 -8.68 -5.21 -18.12
C ASN A 17 -8.66 -3.72 -17.79
N MET A 18 -9.43 -3.28 -16.78
CA MET A 18 -9.39 -1.90 -16.30
C MET A 18 -8.01 -1.56 -15.72
N LEU A 19 -7.44 -2.44 -14.89
CA LEU A 19 -6.11 -2.25 -14.32
C LEU A 19 -5.03 -2.17 -15.41
N GLU A 20 -5.08 -3.03 -16.42
CA GLU A 20 -4.17 -3.03 -17.56
C GLU A 20 -4.21 -1.69 -18.31
N ALA A 21 -5.40 -1.14 -18.55
CA ALA A 21 -5.58 0.14 -19.23
C ALA A 21 -4.99 1.30 -18.42
N VAL A 22 -5.25 1.36 -17.11
CA VAL A 22 -4.71 2.39 -16.20
C VAL A 22 -3.19 2.29 -16.11
N ALA A 23 -2.66 1.06 -15.99
CA ALA A 23 -1.22 0.82 -15.91
C ALA A 23 -0.50 1.32 -17.19
N LYS A 24 -1.06 1.01 -18.36
CA LYS A 24 -0.54 1.49 -19.66
C LYS A 24 -0.58 3.01 -19.76
N TYR A 25 -1.69 3.63 -19.37
CA TYR A 25 -1.84 5.09 -19.39
C TYR A 25 -0.76 5.80 -18.57
N HIS A 26 -0.39 5.25 -17.41
CA HIS A 26 0.64 5.82 -16.54
C HIS A 26 2.07 5.30 -16.81
N GLY A 27 2.26 4.40 -17.78
CA GLY A 27 3.57 3.81 -18.05
C GLY A 27 4.10 2.91 -16.92
N PHE A 28 3.21 2.31 -16.14
CA PHE A 28 3.55 1.48 -14.97
C PHE A 28 3.22 0.00 -15.21
N SER A 29 3.82 -0.87 -14.39
CA SER A 29 3.34 -2.25 -14.28
C SER A 29 2.03 -2.31 -13.50
N LYS A 30 1.26 -3.39 -13.66
CA LYS A 30 0.03 -3.64 -12.88
C LYS A 30 0.28 -3.58 -11.36
N SER A 31 1.35 -4.24 -10.90
CA SER A 31 1.72 -4.25 -9.48
C SER A 31 2.14 -2.86 -8.97
N ALA A 32 2.90 -2.10 -9.78
CA ALA A 32 3.28 -0.73 -9.44
C ALA A 32 2.06 0.19 -9.35
N THR A 33 1.08 0.00 -10.24
CA THR A 33 -0.20 0.73 -10.26
C THR A 33 -1.02 0.44 -9.00
N ILE A 34 -1.21 -0.83 -8.63
CA ILE A 34 -1.91 -1.18 -7.38
C ILE A 34 -1.19 -0.57 -6.17
N THR A 35 0.13 -0.69 -6.12
CA THR A 35 0.93 -0.17 -4.99
C THR A 35 0.82 1.34 -4.88
N SER A 36 0.85 2.07 -6.00
CA SER A 36 0.74 3.53 -6.01
C SER A 36 -0.66 3.98 -5.59
N LEU A 37 -1.71 3.30 -6.06
CA LEU A 37 -3.09 3.56 -5.67
C LEU A 37 -3.29 3.34 -4.17
N ILE A 38 -2.83 2.20 -3.63
CA ILE A 38 -2.90 1.92 -2.18
C ILE A 38 -2.19 3.01 -1.38
N ARG A 39 -0.97 3.41 -1.78
CA ARG A 39 -0.22 4.46 -1.07
C ARG A 39 -0.95 5.80 -1.11
N LYS A 40 -1.45 6.20 -2.28
CA LYS A 40 -2.21 7.46 -2.45
C LYS A 40 -3.46 7.45 -1.57
N GLU A 41 -4.20 6.36 -1.59
CA GLU A 41 -5.45 6.22 -0.84
C GLU A 41 -5.21 6.16 0.67
N PHE A 42 -4.19 5.42 1.10
CA PHE A 42 -3.81 5.36 2.50
C PHE A 42 -3.51 6.74 3.09
N TRP A 43 -2.73 7.56 2.38
CA TRP A 43 -2.41 8.92 2.85
C TRP A 43 -3.58 9.90 2.74
N ARG A 44 -4.54 9.64 1.86
CA ARG A 44 -5.80 10.39 1.80
C ARG A 44 -6.65 10.12 3.05
N ILE A 45 -6.70 8.88 3.52
CA ILE A 45 -7.47 8.46 4.70
C ILE A 45 -6.74 8.84 6.00
N PHE A 46 -5.42 8.68 6.05
CA PHE A 46 -4.58 8.89 7.24
C PHE A 46 -3.55 10.00 7.03
N PRO A 47 -3.97 11.26 6.82
CA PRO A 47 -3.05 12.35 6.47
C PRO A 47 -2.01 12.67 7.57
N ALA A 48 -2.33 12.35 8.83
CA ALA A 48 -1.46 12.54 9.99
C ALA A 48 -0.77 11.24 10.46
N GLY A 49 -0.81 10.17 9.66
CA GLY A 49 -0.33 8.84 10.05
C GLY A 49 -1.37 8.00 10.79
N THR A 50 -0.95 6.83 11.26
CA THR A 50 -1.83 5.79 11.84
C THR A 50 -1.77 5.69 13.35
N ASP A 51 -1.26 6.70 14.06
CA ASP A 51 -1.09 6.68 15.52
C ASP A 51 -2.38 6.36 16.29
N LYS A 52 -3.54 6.70 15.71
CA LYS A 52 -4.87 6.48 16.32
C LYS A 52 -5.56 5.20 15.85
N VAL A 53 -5.00 4.47 14.89
CA VAL A 53 -5.60 3.22 14.40
C VAL A 53 -5.31 2.12 15.40
N LYS A 54 -6.34 1.68 16.13
CA LYS A 54 -6.22 0.54 17.04
C LYS A 54 -5.98 -0.72 16.20
N PRO A 55 -4.94 -1.52 16.49
CA PRO A 55 -4.73 -2.80 15.82
C PRO A 55 -5.94 -3.71 16.01
N ASP A 56 -6.25 -4.51 14.98
CA ASP A 56 -7.32 -5.50 15.06
C ASP A 56 -7.06 -6.52 16.18
N LYS A 57 -8.16 -7.06 16.74
CA LYS A 57 -8.10 -8.03 17.85
C LYS A 57 -7.32 -9.27 17.42
N GLY A 58 -6.16 -9.50 18.03
CA GLY A 58 -5.26 -10.62 17.73
C GLY A 58 -4.10 -10.28 16.80
N ALA A 59 -3.96 -9.03 16.34
CA ALA A 59 -2.76 -8.59 15.65
C ALA A 59 -1.55 -8.67 16.59
N LYS A 60 -0.52 -9.44 16.21
CA LYS A 60 0.77 -9.43 16.90
C LYS A 60 1.45 -8.08 16.64
N VAL A 61 1.38 -7.19 17.62
CA VAL A 61 2.26 -6.03 17.72
C VAL A 61 3.60 -6.57 18.19
N GLU A 62 4.51 -6.89 17.26
CA GLU A 62 5.88 -7.19 17.67
C GLU A 62 6.47 -5.94 18.35
N ALA A 63 7.17 -6.14 19.48
CA ALA A 63 7.74 -5.07 20.28
C ALA A 63 8.78 -4.22 19.52
N THR A 64 9.14 -4.61 18.29
CA THR A 64 9.73 -3.74 17.28
C THR A 64 8.64 -2.93 16.56
N GLY A 65 7.83 -2.21 17.33
CA GLY A 65 6.84 -1.22 16.91
C GLY A 65 5.89 -1.61 15.77
N SER A 66 4.58 -1.58 16.05
CA SER A 66 3.69 -0.93 15.08
C SER A 66 4.21 0.50 14.91
N LYS A 67 5.23 0.68 14.07
CA LYS A 67 5.67 2.01 13.68
C LYS A 67 4.48 2.60 12.96
N ALA A 68 3.90 3.63 13.56
CA ALA A 68 3.08 4.54 12.80
C ALA A 68 3.87 4.91 11.56
N VAL A 69 3.31 4.58 10.40
CA VAL A 69 3.98 4.91 9.14
C VAL A 69 3.96 6.43 9.10
N SER A 70 5.14 7.06 9.18
CA SER A 70 5.26 8.50 8.99
C SER A 70 5.32 8.80 7.50
N ARG A 71 4.83 9.98 7.11
CA ARG A 71 4.76 10.39 5.70
C ARG A 71 6.14 10.41 5.03
N ASP A 72 7.18 10.74 5.78
CA ASP A 72 8.56 10.84 5.27
C ASP A 72 9.19 9.45 5.05
N GLU A 73 8.98 8.51 5.97
CA GLU A 73 9.51 7.13 5.87
C GLU A 73 8.91 6.39 4.65
N ALA A 74 7.64 6.67 4.30
CA ALA A 74 6.97 6.06 3.15
C ALA A 74 7.25 6.75 1.80
N ALA A 75 7.73 8.00 1.82
CA ALA A 75 8.08 8.75 0.62
C ALA A 75 9.49 8.45 0.10
N GLY A 76 10.29 7.67 0.84
CA GLY A 76 11.65 7.30 0.44
C GLY A 76 12.63 8.47 0.41
N ARG A 77 12.30 9.58 1.09
CA ARG A 77 13.21 10.72 1.27
C ARG A 77 13.87 10.58 2.64
N HIS A 78 15.14 10.22 2.62
CA HIS A 78 16.07 10.41 3.73
C HIS A 78 16.72 11.77 3.61
#